data_AF-A0AAU5LDF2-F1
#
_entry.id   AF-A0AAU5LDF2-F1
#
_cell.length_a   1.000
_cell.length_b   1.000
_cell.length_c   1.000
_cell.angle_alpha   90.00
_cell.angle_beta   90.00
_cell.angle_gamma   90.00
#
_symmetry.space_group_name_H-M   'P 1'
#
loop_
_entity.id
_entity.type
_entity.pdbx_description
1 polymer ?
#
loop_
_entity_poly.entity_id
_entity_poly.type
_entity_poly.pdbx_seq_one_letter_code
_entity_poly.pdbx_strand_id
1 'polypeptide(L)'
;MRYCFTLQVRTDRMPEYVERHAAVWPEMQQALRDSGWRNYSLFLRDDGLLVGYVESDDLAAAQRAMAATEVNARWQAEMTEFFQQDGRPDESFVLLPEIFHLVVGIESSSASAAPRHAPRGTGESSTMLRIEDAPPAPRCTHLNTAATRRTSGADHLDETDEV
;
A
#
# COMPACT_ATOMS: atom_id res chain seq x y z
N MET A 1 -9.67 -1.59 -14.09
CA MET A 1 -10.34 -1.67 -12.77
C MET A 1 -9.31 -1.49 -11.67
N ARG A 2 -9.76 -1.12 -10.47
CA ARG A 2 -8.94 -0.95 -9.27
C ARG A 2 -9.24 -2.06 -8.29
N TYR A 3 -8.21 -2.60 -7.67
CA TYR A 3 -8.32 -3.68 -6.71
C TYR A 3 -7.51 -3.31 -5.47
N CYS A 4 -8.12 -3.48 -4.32
CA CYS A 4 -7.48 -3.33 -3.02
C CYS A 4 -7.52 -4.69 -2.32
N PHE A 5 -6.44 -5.05 -1.64
CA PHE A 5 -6.34 -6.32 -0.95
C PHE A 5 -5.50 -6.23 0.31
N THR A 6 -5.65 -7.21 1.20
CA THR A 6 -4.86 -7.30 2.43
C THR A 6 -4.15 -8.64 2.57
N LEU A 7 -2.96 -8.60 3.16
CA LEU A 7 -2.24 -9.74 3.70
C LEU A 7 -1.74 -9.44 5.12
N GLN A 8 -1.26 -10.47 5.82
CA GLN A 8 -0.69 -10.33 7.15
C GLN A 8 0.78 -10.76 7.15
N VAL A 9 1.67 -9.78 7.25
CA VAL A 9 3.12 -9.99 7.39
C VAL A 9 3.43 -10.33 8.85
N ARG A 10 4.43 -11.17 9.03
CA ARG A 10 5.02 -11.51 10.32
C ARG A 10 5.77 -10.32 10.88
N THR A 11 5.38 -9.86 12.07
CA THR A 11 5.93 -8.65 12.68
C THR A 11 7.43 -8.76 12.95
N ASP A 12 7.94 -9.96 13.26
CA ASP A 12 9.37 -10.25 13.46
C ASP A 12 10.20 -10.21 12.17
N ARG A 13 9.56 -10.22 10.99
CA ARG A 13 10.23 -10.21 9.67
C ARG A 13 9.94 -8.96 8.84
N MET A 14 9.16 -8.01 9.37
CA MET A 14 8.81 -6.78 8.65
C MET A 14 10.00 -5.95 8.16
N PRO A 15 11.10 -5.76 8.95
CA PRO A 15 12.24 -4.98 8.47
C PRO A 15 12.85 -5.57 7.18
N GLU A 16 13.06 -6.88 7.15
CA GLU A 16 13.60 -7.56 5.97
C GLU A 16 12.58 -7.56 4.82
N TYR A 17 11.27 -7.71 5.08
CA TYR A 17 10.24 -7.59 4.05
C TYR A 17 10.30 -6.25 3.32
N VAL A 18 10.48 -5.14 4.05
CA VAL A 18 10.64 -3.79 3.50
C VAL A 18 11.91 -3.69 2.67
N GLU A 19 13.04 -4.22 3.15
CA GLU A 19 14.30 -4.21 2.40
C GLU A 19 14.19 -4.96 1.07
N ARG A 20 13.53 -6.12 1.06
CA ARG A 20 13.29 -6.90 -0.17
C ARG A 20 12.43 -6.11 -1.16
N HIS A 21 11.38 -5.43 -0.69
CA HIS A 21 10.48 -4.65 -1.56
C HIS A 21 11.06 -3.29 -1.97
N ALA A 22 12.09 -2.78 -1.29
CA ALA A 22 12.85 -1.62 -1.76
C ALA A 22 13.73 -1.94 -2.99
N ALA A 23 14.03 -3.23 -3.22
CA ALA A 23 14.91 -3.71 -4.28
C ALA A 23 14.28 -4.84 -5.10
N VAL A 24 12.98 -4.72 -5.44
CA VAL A 24 12.29 -5.72 -6.30
C VAL A 24 13.03 -5.88 -7.62
N TRP A 25 13.29 -7.14 -8.00
CA TRP A 25 14.07 -7.47 -9.18
C TRP A 25 13.49 -6.82 -10.45
N PRO A 26 14.34 -6.26 -11.34
CA PRO A 26 13.87 -5.63 -12.57
C PRO A 26 13.00 -6.54 -13.44
N GLU A 27 13.36 -7.82 -13.54
CA GLU A 27 12.61 -8.85 -14.26
C GLU A 27 11.25 -9.18 -13.64
N MET A 28 11.13 -9.08 -12.30
CA MET A 28 9.85 -9.26 -11.60
C MET A 28 8.92 -8.07 -11.88
N GLN A 29 9.46 -6.85 -11.84
CA GLN A 29 8.71 -5.66 -12.20
C GLN A 29 8.26 -5.70 -13.66
N GLN A 30 9.08 -6.26 -14.56
CA GLN A 30 8.72 -6.45 -15.96
C GLN A 30 7.57 -7.46 -16.11
N ALA A 31 7.66 -8.61 -15.45
CA ALA A 31 6.60 -9.62 -15.46
C ALA A 31 5.26 -9.07 -14.96
N LEU A 32 5.27 -8.25 -13.89
CA LEU A 32 4.07 -7.56 -13.38
C LEU A 32 3.44 -6.67 -14.45
N ARG A 33 4.25 -5.83 -15.12
CA ARG A 33 3.76 -4.96 -16.20
C ARG A 33 3.17 -5.75 -17.36
N ASP A 34 3.88 -6.79 -17.83
CA ASP A 34 3.46 -7.60 -18.97
C ASP A 34 2.20 -8.42 -18.67
N SER A 35 1.98 -8.77 -17.40
CA SER A 35 0.77 -9.45 -16.94
C SER A 35 -0.41 -8.51 -16.70
N GLY A 36 -0.26 -7.21 -16.96
CA GLY A 36 -1.34 -6.24 -16.85
C GLY A 36 -1.54 -5.65 -15.44
N TRP A 37 -0.51 -5.69 -14.59
CA TRP A 37 -0.49 -4.94 -13.32
C TRP A 37 -0.02 -3.52 -13.58
N ARG A 38 -0.77 -2.54 -13.08
CA ARG A 38 -0.49 -1.11 -13.23
C ARG A 38 -0.72 -0.40 -11.90
N ASN A 39 -0.01 0.71 -11.70
CA ASN A 39 -0.12 1.53 -10.50
C ASN A 39 -0.07 0.71 -9.19
N TYR A 40 0.81 -0.31 -9.15
CA TYR A 40 0.87 -1.26 -8.05
C TYR A 40 1.62 -0.65 -6.86
N SER A 41 1.00 -0.65 -5.68
CA SER A 41 1.55 -0.11 -4.45
C SER A 41 1.25 -1.03 -3.27
N LEU A 42 2.18 -1.07 -2.32
CA LEU A 42 2.06 -1.80 -1.06
C LEU A 42 2.25 -0.83 0.11
N PHE A 43 1.40 -0.94 1.12
CA PHE A 43 1.43 -0.15 2.35
C PHE A 43 1.46 -1.10 3.53
N LEU A 44 2.37 -0.88 4.48
CA LEU A 44 2.56 -1.77 5.62
C LEU A 44 2.35 -1.00 6.92
N ARG A 45 1.48 -1.52 7.79
CA ARG A 45 1.23 -0.99 9.13
C ARG A 45 2.10 -1.71 10.16
N ASP A 46 2.40 -1.03 11.27
CA ASP A 46 3.30 -1.53 12.34
C ASP A 46 2.88 -2.87 12.98
N ASP A 47 1.62 -3.27 12.84
CA ASP A 47 1.09 -4.56 13.30
C ASP A 47 1.17 -5.68 12.24
N GLY A 48 1.83 -5.41 11.11
CA GLY A 48 2.02 -6.35 10.02
C GLY A 48 0.89 -6.38 8.99
N LEU A 49 -0.17 -5.57 9.13
CA LEU A 49 -1.20 -5.48 8.10
C LEU A 49 -0.58 -4.86 6.84
N LEU A 50 -0.53 -5.65 5.77
CA LEU A 50 -0.14 -5.20 4.43
C LEU A 50 -1.39 -4.91 3.61
N VAL A 51 -1.47 -3.70 3.04
CA VAL A 51 -2.51 -3.29 2.10
C VAL A 51 -1.88 -3.14 0.73
N GLY A 52 -2.38 -3.88 -0.25
CA GLY A 52 -1.99 -3.73 -1.65
C GLY A 52 -3.07 -3.03 -2.47
N TYR A 53 -2.64 -2.16 -3.37
CA TYR A 53 -3.48 -1.52 -4.38
C TYR A 53 -2.90 -1.80 -5.76
N VAL A 54 -3.73 -2.28 -6.69
CA VAL A 54 -3.33 -2.53 -8.08
C VAL A 54 -4.45 -2.15 -9.05
N GLU A 55 -4.06 -1.63 -10.20
CA GLU A 55 -4.93 -1.47 -11.35
C GLU A 55 -4.70 -2.59 -12.36
N SER A 56 -5.78 -3.23 -12.80
CA SER A 56 -5.76 -4.24 -13.85
C SER A 56 -7.10 -4.29 -14.59
N ASP A 57 -7.11 -4.79 -15.82
CA ASP A 57 -8.37 -4.94 -16.58
C ASP A 57 -9.16 -6.15 -16.06
N ASP A 58 -8.47 -7.25 -15.77
CA ASP A 58 -8.98 -8.46 -15.14
C ASP A 58 -7.88 -9.00 -14.21
N LEU A 59 -8.10 -8.85 -12.89
CA LEU A 59 -7.12 -9.27 -11.89
C LEU A 59 -6.87 -10.78 -11.91
N ALA A 60 -7.90 -11.59 -12.15
CA ALA A 60 -7.76 -13.04 -12.18
C ALA A 60 -6.96 -13.49 -13.41
N ALA A 61 -7.16 -12.85 -14.57
CA ALA A 61 -6.34 -13.08 -15.74
C ALA A 61 -4.88 -12.65 -15.50
N ALA A 62 -4.67 -11.49 -14.89
CA ALA A 62 -3.34 -10.98 -14.56
C ALA A 62 -2.58 -11.92 -13.59
N GLN A 63 -3.28 -12.52 -12.63
CA GLN A 63 -2.70 -13.50 -11.72
C GLN A 63 -2.33 -14.80 -12.41
N ARG A 64 -3.20 -15.32 -13.29
CA ARG A 64 -2.86 -16.51 -14.10
C ARG A 64 -1.63 -16.25 -14.98
N ALA A 65 -1.52 -15.06 -15.57
CA ALA A 65 -0.36 -14.67 -16.35
C ALA A 65 0.91 -14.61 -15.49
N MET A 66 0.85 -13.99 -14.30
CA MET A 66 1.96 -13.95 -13.35
C MET A 66 2.40 -15.34 -12.88
N ALA A 67 1.45 -16.21 -12.55
CA ALA A 67 1.69 -17.58 -12.08
C ALA A 67 2.44 -18.43 -13.13
N ALA A 68 2.30 -18.11 -14.42
CA ALA A 68 3.01 -18.79 -15.50
C ALA A 68 4.47 -18.33 -15.68
N THR A 69 4.94 -17.31 -14.96
CA THR A 69 6.30 -16.78 -15.10
C THR A 69 7.27 -17.43 -14.10
N GLU A 70 8.47 -17.78 -14.56
CA GLU A 70 9.52 -18.37 -13.72
C GLU A 70 10.02 -17.38 -12.65
N VAL A 71 10.09 -16.08 -12.98
CA VAL A 71 10.48 -15.06 -12.00
C VAL A 71 9.50 -14.99 -10.83
N ASN A 72 8.19 -15.09 -11.09
CA ASN A 72 7.21 -15.08 -10.01
C ASN A 72 7.39 -16.30 -9.10
N ALA A 73 7.64 -17.49 -9.66
CA ALA A 73 7.91 -18.67 -8.84
C ALA A 73 9.12 -18.48 -7.91
N ARG A 74 10.22 -17.92 -8.42
CA ARG A 74 11.43 -17.60 -7.63
C ARG A 74 11.14 -16.54 -6.56
N TRP A 75 10.47 -15.47 -6.93
CA TRP A 75 10.13 -14.39 -6.01
C TRP A 75 9.21 -14.88 -4.87
N GLN A 76 8.17 -15.65 -5.19
CA GLN A 76 7.26 -16.20 -4.17
C GLN A 76 7.97 -17.17 -3.22
N ALA A 77 8.92 -17.96 -3.72
CA ALA A 77 9.71 -18.84 -2.87
C ALA A 77 10.50 -18.07 -1.80
N GLU A 78 11.04 -16.89 -2.13
CA GLU A 78 11.67 -16.00 -1.15
C GLU A 78 10.64 -15.31 -0.25
N MET A 79 9.47 -14.92 -0.79
CA MET A 79 8.50 -14.13 -0.04
C MET A 79 7.60 -14.92 0.92
N THR A 80 7.47 -16.23 0.72
CA THR A 80 6.54 -17.08 1.51
C THR A 80 6.85 -17.03 3.01
N GLU A 81 8.11 -16.94 3.42
CA GLU A 81 8.50 -16.97 4.84
C GLU A 81 8.09 -15.72 5.65
N PHE A 82 7.68 -14.64 4.97
CA PHE A 82 7.30 -13.38 5.59
C PHE A 82 5.82 -13.31 6.01
N PHE A 83 4.98 -14.25 5.58
CA PHE A 83 3.54 -14.20 5.83
C PHE A 83 3.12 -15.19 6.93
N GLN A 84 2.04 -14.85 7.65
CA GLN A 84 1.53 -15.69 8.75
C GLN A 84 0.68 -16.89 8.25
N GLN A 85 0.28 -16.89 6.98
CA GLN A 85 -0.61 -17.91 6.41
C GLN A 85 0.16 -18.87 5.52
N ASP A 86 -0.28 -20.13 5.50
CA ASP A 86 0.19 -21.13 4.55
C ASP A 86 -0.35 -20.80 3.14
N GLY A 87 0.52 -20.89 2.11
CA GLY A 87 0.14 -20.67 0.71
C GLY A 87 0.98 -19.60 0.01
N ARG A 88 0.70 -19.37 -1.28
CA ARG A 88 1.41 -18.35 -2.06
C ARG A 88 0.84 -16.96 -1.79
N PRO A 89 1.66 -15.94 -1.49
CA PRO A 89 1.18 -14.58 -1.25
C PRO A 89 0.34 -13.97 -2.38
N ASP A 90 0.54 -14.39 -3.62
CA ASP A 90 -0.24 -13.97 -4.80
C ASP A 90 -1.56 -14.73 -5.00
N GLU A 91 -1.94 -15.62 -4.08
CA GLU A 91 -3.22 -16.34 -4.08
C GLU A 91 -4.00 -16.14 -2.77
N SER A 92 -3.30 -15.77 -1.69
CA SER A 92 -3.85 -15.67 -0.34
C SER A 92 -4.33 -14.27 0.07
N PHE A 93 -4.36 -13.30 -0.85
CA PHE A 93 -4.81 -11.95 -0.50
C PHE A 93 -6.35 -11.89 -0.33
N VAL A 94 -6.80 -11.11 0.65
CA VAL A 94 -8.23 -10.85 0.87
C VAL A 94 -8.63 -9.59 0.11
N LEU A 95 -9.48 -9.72 -0.90
CA LEU A 95 -9.98 -8.58 -1.68
C LEU A 95 -10.92 -7.70 -0.85
N LEU A 96 -10.71 -6.39 -0.95
CA LEU A 96 -11.57 -5.37 -0.36
C LEU A 96 -12.42 -4.71 -1.46
N PRO A 97 -13.74 -4.60 -1.27
CA PRO A 97 -14.60 -3.92 -2.23
C PRO A 97 -14.32 -2.41 -2.25
N GLU A 98 -14.14 -1.85 -3.44
CA GLU A 98 -14.13 -0.39 -3.61
C GLU A 98 -15.55 0.14 -3.38
N ILE A 99 -15.71 1.03 -2.39
CA ILE A 99 -17.00 1.66 -2.07
C ILE A 99 -17.07 3.12 -2.54
N PHE A 100 -15.93 3.74 -2.83
CA PHE A 100 -15.83 5.14 -3.24
C PHE A 100 -14.51 5.39 -3.97
N HIS A 101 -14.56 6.19 -5.03
CA HIS A 101 -13.39 6.73 -5.71
C HIS A 101 -13.73 8.11 -6.28
N LEU A 102 -12.91 9.12 -5.96
CA LEU A 102 -13.03 10.45 -6.54
C LEU A 102 -12.15 10.54 -7.79
N VAL A 103 -12.78 10.71 -8.95
CA VAL A 103 -12.07 11.06 -10.18
C VAL A 103 -11.87 12.58 -10.18
N VAL A 104 -10.61 13.04 -10.18
CA VAL A 104 -10.34 14.45 -10.41
C VAL A 104 -10.49 14.72 -11.90
N GLY A 105 -11.61 15.34 -12.27
CA GLY A 105 -11.77 15.90 -13.61
C GLY A 105 -10.80 17.05 -13.80
N ILE A 106 -10.14 17.11 -14.96
CA ILE A 106 -9.50 18.35 -15.39
C ILE A 106 -10.65 19.32 -15.66
N GLU A 107 -10.87 20.29 -14.77
CA GLU A 107 -11.78 21.37 -15.10
C GLU A 107 -11.26 22.06 -16.35
N SER A 108 -12.00 21.91 -17.45
CA SER A 108 -11.79 22.76 -18.62
C SER A 108 -12.23 24.15 -18.19
N SER A 109 -11.27 24.99 -17.81
CA SER A 109 -11.50 26.40 -17.56
C SER A 109 -12.04 27.04 -18.84
N SER A 110 -13.37 27.11 -18.98
CA SER A 110 -13.98 28.07 -19.89
C SER A 110 -13.90 29.42 -19.21
N ALA A 111 -12.75 30.09 -19.36
CA ALA A 111 -12.66 31.51 -19.10
C ALA A 111 -13.62 32.23 -20.06
N SER A 112 -14.83 32.54 -19.58
CA SER A 112 -15.71 33.48 -20.26
C SER A 112 -15.01 34.84 -20.25
N ALA A 113 -14.48 35.24 -21.41
CA ALA A 113 -13.86 36.53 -21.60
C ALA A 113 -14.93 37.64 -21.44
N ALA A 114 -14.99 38.25 -20.26
CA ALA A 114 -15.63 39.54 -20.09
C ALA A 114 -14.73 40.65 -20.71
N PRO A 115 -15.31 41.69 -21.33
CA PRO A 115 -14.53 42.65 -22.10
C PRO A 115 -13.63 43.48 -21.19
N ARG A 116 -12.37 43.60 -21.60
CA ARG A 116 -11.33 44.40 -20.94
C ARG A 116 -11.76 45.86 -20.87
N HIS A 117 -11.99 46.38 -19.67
CA HIS A 117 -11.94 47.81 -19.41
C HIS A 117 -10.66 48.10 -18.62
N ALA A 118 -9.71 48.78 -19.25
CA ALA A 118 -8.47 49.20 -18.61
C ALA A 118 -8.74 50.36 -17.63
N PRO A 119 -7.93 50.46 -16.58
CA PRO A 119 -7.25 51.75 -16.39
C PRO A 119 -5.75 51.61 -16.15
N ARG A 120 -5.04 52.65 -16.57
CA ARG A 120 -3.60 52.87 -16.40
C ARG A 120 -3.26 53.05 -14.91
N GLY A 121 -2.10 52.55 -14.51
CA GLY A 121 -1.47 52.87 -13.23
C GLY A 121 -0.05 52.32 -13.17
N THR A 122 0.91 53.22 -13.09
CA THR A 122 2.37 53.02 -13.06
C THR A 122 2.90 52.78 -11.64
N GLY A 123 4.03 52.07 -11.53
CA GLY A 123 4.85 51.91 -10.31
C GLY A 123 4.61 50.54 -9.65
N GLU A 124 5.58 49.83 -9.11
CA GLU A 124 6.97 50.10 -8.82
C GLU A 124 7.69 48.75 -8.58
N SER A 125 9.01 48.82 -8.56
CA SER A 125 9.97 47.74 -8.36
C SER A 125 9.72 46.90 -7.09
N SER A 126 9.94 45.58 -7.14
CA SER A 126 10.22 44.82 -5.91
C SER A 126 11.11 43.61 -6.16
N THR A 127 12.09 43.49 -5.28
CA THR A 127 13.28 42.64 -5.33
C THR A 127 13.05 41.36 -4.51
N MET A 128 13.47 40.23 -5.08
CA MET A 128 14.08 39.03 -4.44
C MET A 128 13.29 38.23 -3.39
N LEU A 129 13.19 36.91 -3.61
CA LEU A 129 13.50 35.94 -2.54
C LEU A 129 14.05 34.62 -3.12
N ARG A 130 15.17 34.19 -2.55
CA ARG A 130 15.91 32.95 -2.84
C ARG A 130 15.13 31.73 -2.33
N ILE A 131 15.24 30.63 -3.06
CA ILE A 131 14.68 29.31 -2.72
C ILE A 131 15.70 28.57 -1.85
N GLU A 132 15.72 28.82 -0.55
CA GLU A 132 16.34 27.92 0.44
C GLU A 132 15.57 28.06 1.74
N ASP A 133 14.68 27.11 2.04
CA ASP A 133 14.43 26.46 3.35
C ASP A 133 13.04 25.77 3.30
N ALA A 134 13.01 24.53 2.82
CA ALA A 134 11.83 23.67 2.95
C ALA A 134 12.04 22.75 4.18
N PRO A 135 11.15 22.78 5.19
CA PRO A 135 11.31 21.94 6.37
C PRO A 135 11.09 20.46 6.02
N PRO A 136 11.86 19.51 6.61
CA PRO A 136 11.64 18.09 6.39
C PRO A 136 10.29 17.65 7.00
N ALA A 137 9.62 16.71 6.32
CA ALA A 137 8.32 16.18 6.69
C ALA A 137 8.28 15.60 8.13
N PRO A 138 7.15 15.71 8.84
CA PRO A 138 7.06 15.30 10.24
C PRO A 138 7.09 13.77 10.40
N ARG A 139 7.93 13.30 11.33
CA ARG A 139 7.94 11.91 11.81
C ARG A 139 6.62 11.61 12.53
N CYS A 140 5.90 10.59 12.09
CA CYS A 140 4.74 10.07 12.80
C CYS A 140 5.19 9.60 14.19
N THR A 141 4.74 10.33 15.21
CA THR A 141 4.98 9.99 16.62
C THR A 141 3.80 9.15 17.09
N HIS A 142 4.09 7.97 17.64
CA HIS A 142 3.14 6.98 18.12
C HIS A 142 2.03 7.59 19.01
N LEU A 143 0.77 7.42 18.59
CA LEU A 143 -0.38 7.52 19.47
C LEU A 143 -0.55 6.17 20.19
N ASN A 144 0.03 6.12 21.38
CA ASN A 144 -0.17 5.04 22.34
C ASN A 144 -1.56 5.23 22.97
N THR A 145 -2.53 4.36 22.67
CA THR A 145 -3.76 4.25 23.47
C THR A 145 -3.88 2.82 23.98
N ALA A 146 -3.83 2.74 25.30
CA ALA A 146 -3.95 1.53 26.09
C ALA A 146 -5.29 0.81 25.85
N ALA A 147 -5.23 -0.52 25.76
CA ALA A 147 -6.36 -1.40 26.05
C ALA A 147 -5.86 -2.67 26.75
N THR A 148 -5.77 -2.57 28.07
CA THR A 148 -6.17 -3.56 29.09
C THR A 148 -5.68 -5.01 28.97
N ARG A 149 -4.69 -5.33 29.80
CA ARG A 149 -4.40 -6.69 30.28
C ARG A 149 -5.63 -7.27 30.99
N ARG A 150 -5.98 -8.52 30.65
CA ARG A 150 -6.49 -9.48 31.65
C ARG A 150 -5.67 -10.76 31.52
N THR A 151 -4.78 -10.95 32.47
CA THR A 151 -4.18 -12.24 32.83
C THR A 151 -4.80 -12.71 34.13
N SER A 152 -5.04 -14.02 34.19
CA SER A 152 -5.19 -14.93 35.34
C SER A 152 -6.42 -15.80 35.15
N GLY A 153 -6.34 -17.12 35.27
CA GLY A 153 -5.24 -17.95 35.72
C GLY A 153 -5.71 -19.41 35.68
N ALA A 154 -4.73 -20.31 35.55
CA ALA A 154 -4.89 -21.74 35.50
C ALA A 154 -5.23 -22.36 36.88
N ASP A 155 -5.36 -23.69 36.84
CA ASP A 155 -5.30 -24.67 37.93
C ASP A 155 -6.63 -25.06 38.60
N HIS A 156 -7.08 -26.29 38.37
CA HIS A 156 -6.70 -27.41 39.24
C HIS A 156 -7.13 -28.78 38.67
N LEU A 157 -6.40 -29.80 39.09
CA LEU A 157 -6.45 -31.22 38.73
C LEU A 157 -7.73 -31.92 39.25
N ASP A 158 -8.11 -33.04 38.62
CA ASP A 158 -7.96 -34.42 39.16
C ASP A 158 -9.07 -35.38 38.70
N GLU A 159 -8.67 -36.66 38.58
CA GLU A 159 -9.42 -37.89 38.35
C GLU A 159 -10.75 -38.01 39.10
N THR A 160 -11.75 -38.69 38.51
CA THR A 160 -12.39 -39.88 39.09
C THR A 160 -13.40 -40.56 38.14
N ASP A 161 -13.44 -41.88 38.30
CA ASP A 161 -14.26 -42.94 37.70
C ASP A 161 -15.81 -42.83 37.83
N GLU A 162 -16.49 -43.77 37.16
CA GLU A 162 -17.93 -44.17 37.21
C GLU A 162 -18.91 -43.32 36.35
N VAL A 163 -19.74 -43.85 35.45
CA VAL A 163 -20.50 -45.13 35.37
C VAL A 163 -20.67 -45.55 33.90
#